data_AF-A0A7C4NVR8-F1
#
_entry.id   AF-A0A7C4NVR8-F1
#
_cell.length_a   1.000
_cell.length_b   1.000
_cell.length_c   1.000
_cell.angle_alpha   90.00
_cell.angle_beta   90.00
_cell.angle_gamma   90.00
#
_symmetry.space_group_name_H-M   'P 1'
#
loop_
_entity.id
_entity.type
_entity.pdbx_description
1 polymer ?
#
loop_
_entity_poly.entity_id
_entity_poly.type
_entity_poly.pdbx_seq_one_letter_code
_entity_poly.pdbx_strand_id
1 'polypeptide(L)'
;MFKARQENILKQYNELLEKKKEAEAKYVELQEKIKNLEKEAQEIYQNYVEQGIKEKERIIAEANAQAERIKQQAQLYIQHEMEKAKAILREEIAEASVKLAEEILKKNITEEDQKRMIKDFINEIKGRVLH
;
A
#
# COMPACT_ATOMS: atom_id res chain seq x y z
N MET A 1 -76.43 54.89 -4.55
CA MET A 1 -75.56 54.17 -5.52
C MET A 1 -74.13 54.70 -5.57
N PHE A 2 -73.87 56.00 -5.66
CA PHE A 2 -72.49 56.53 -5.80
C PHE A 2 -71.55 56.28 -4.60
N LYS A 3 -72.00 56.46 -3.35
CA LYS A 3 -71.19 56.17 -2.15
C LYS A 3 -70.72 54.72 -2.06
N ALA A 4 -71.63 53.76 -2.28
CA ALA A 4 -71.29 52.33 -2.25
C ALA A 4 -70.27 51.94 -3.33
N ARG A 5 -70.33 52.58 -4.51
CA ARG A 5 -69.33 52.39 -5.57
C ARG A 5 -67.97 52.95 -5.16
N GLN A 6 -67.93 54.13 -4.54
CA GLN A 6 -66.70 54.75 -4.04
C GLN A 6 -66.04 53.92 -2.94
N GLU A 7 -66.82 53.41 -1.98
CA GLU A 7 -66.33 52.51 -0.92
C GLU A 7 -65.77 51.20 -1.48
N ASN A 8 -66.43 50.61 -2.49
CA ASN A 8 -65.96 49.38 -3.12
C ASN A 8 -64.64 49.60 -3.87
N ILE A 9 -64.50 50.72 -4.60
CA ILE A 9 -63.25 51.10 -5.27
C ILE A 9 -62.13 51.32 -4.26
N LEU A 10 -62.39 52.03 -3.16
CA LEU A 10 -61.41 52.24 -2.09
C LEU A 10 -60.96 50.92 -1.45
N LYS A 11 -61.91 50.00 -1.22
CA LYS A 11 -61.60 48.68 -0.67
C LYS A 11 -60.74 47.85 -1.62
N GLN A 12 -61.10 47.81 -2.91
CA GLN A 12 -60.32 47.12 -3.94
C GLN A 12 -58.93 47.73 -4.11
N TYR A 13 -58.81 49.05 -4.04
CA TYR A 13 -57.52 49.74 -4.13
C TYR A 13 -56.61 49.39 -2.94
N ASN A 14 -57.16 49.38 -1.72
CA ASN A 14 -56.40 48.99 -0.54
C ASN A 14 -55.98 47.51 -0.57
N GLU A 15 -56.86 46.60 -1.01
CA GLU A 15 -56.50 45.19 -1.21
C GLU A 15 -55.40 45.01 -2.26
N LEU A 16 -55.42 45.80 -3.34
CA LEU A 16 -54.37 45.78 -4.36
C LEU A 16 -53.03 46.28 -3.81
N LEU A 17 -53.05 47.34 -2.98
CA LEU A 17 -51.84 47.85 -2.33
C LEU A 17 -51.23 46.84 -1.35
N GLU A 18 -52.06 46.16 -0.55
CA GLU A 18 -51.57 45.10 0.34
C GLU A 18 -50.98 43.93 -0.45
N LYS A 19 -51.68 43.45 -1.48
CA LYS A 19 -51.17 42.37 -2.35
C LYS A 19 -49.86 42.75 -3.03
N LYS A 20 -49.71 44.00 -3.47
CA LYS A 20 -48.47 44.51 -4.04
C LYS A 20 -47.33 44.48 -3.02
N LYS A 21 -47.59 44.96 -1.80
CA LYS A 21 -46.59 44.97 -0.72
C LYS A 21 -46.17 43.55 -0.32
N GLU A 22 -47.11 42.61 -0.23
CA GLU A 22 -46.80 41.20 0.02
C GLU A 22 -45.98 40.58 -1.09
N ALA A 23 -46.29 40.89 -2.36
CA ALA A 23 -45.55 40.38 -3.51
C ALA A 23 -44.11 40.92 -3.54
N GLU A 24 -43.93 42.22 -3.25
CA GLU A 24 -42.60 42.83 -3.14
C GLU A 24 -41.79 42.21 -2.00
N ALA A 25 -42.40 41.98 -0.82
CA ALA A 25 -41.73 41.32 0.29
C ALA A 25 -41.28 39.89 -0.05
N LYS A 26 -42.16 39.10 -0.68
CA LYS A 26 -41.83 37.73 -1.14
C LYS A 26 -40.75 37.73 -2.21
N TYR A 27 -40.74 38.72 -3.09
CA TYR A 27 -39.71 38.85 -4.12
C TYR A 27 -38.33 39.08 -3.47
N VAL A 28 -38.23 39.98 -2.50
CA VAL A 28 -36.99 40.24 -1.76
C VAL A 28 -36.52 38.98 -1.02
N GLU A 29 -37.41 38.29 -0.32
CA GLU A 29 -37.08 37.04 0.38
C GLU A 29 -36.55 35.95 -0.57
N LEU A 30 -37.17 35.80 -1.75
CA LEU A 30 -36.72 34.84 -2.76
C LEU A 30 -35.36 35.22 -3.34
N GLN A 31 -35.11 36.50 -3.59
CA GLN A 31 -33.80 36.98 -4.06
C GLN A 31 -32.71 36.68 -3.03
N GLU A 32 -32.96 36.90 -1.75
CA GLU A 32 -32.02 36.54 -0.68
C GLU A 32 -31.77 35.03 -0.61
N LYS A 33 -32.83 34.21 -0.71
CA LYS A 33 -32.69 32.75 -0.73
C LYS A 33 -31.86 32.27 -1.91
N ILE A 34 -32.09 32.80 -3.11
CA ILE A 34 -31.32 32.43 -4.31
C ILE A 34 -29.84 32.78 -4.12
N LYS A 35 -29.54 33.99 -3.62
CA LYS A 35 -28.17 34.42 -3.36
C LYS A 35 -27.47 33.52 -2.34
N ASN A 36 -28.17 33.12 -1.29
CA ASN A 36 -27.63 32.20 -0.29
C ASN A 36 -27.36 30.81 -0.88
N LEU A 37 -28.26 30.30 -1.72
CA LEU A 37 -28.07 29.02 -2.42
C LEU A 37 -26.85 29.02 -3.34
N GLU A 38 -26.61 30.10 -4.09
CA GLU A 38 -25.42 30.23 -4.93
C GLU A 38 -24.12 30.18 -4.10
N LYS A 39 -24.12 30.85 -2.94
CA LYS A 39 -22.99 30.85 -2.03
C LYS A 39 -22.76 29.46 -1.42
N GLU A 40 -23.81 28.81 -0.93
CA GLU A 40 -23.73 27.45 -0.39
C GLU A 40 -23.23 26.46 -1.46
N ALA A 41 -23.70 26.57 -2.70
CA ALA A 41 -23.24 25.73 -3.80
C ALA A 41 -21.74 25.92 -4.09
N GLN A 42 -21.25 27.17 -4.04
CA GLN A 42 -19.81 27.46 -4.19
C GLN A 42 -18.99 26.89 -3.04
N GLU A 43 -19.45 27.05 -1.79
CA GLU A 43 -18.77 26.49 -0.62
C GLU A 43 -18.71 24.96 -0.68
N ILE A 44 -19.82 24.31 -1.06
CA ILE A 44 -19.88 22.86 -1.27
C ILE A 44 -18.88 22.44 -2.34
N TYR A 45 -18.87 23.12 -3.50
CA TYR A 45 -17.94 22.80 -4.58
C TYR A 45 -16.48 22.92 -4.13
N GLN A 46 -16.13 24.02 -3.46
CA GLN A 46 -14.77 24.25 -2.98
C GLN A 46 -14.33 23.18 -1.97
N ASN A 47 -15.22 22.78 -1.06
CA ASN A 47 -14.97 21.70 -0.11
C ASN A 47 -14.71 20.37 -0.83
N TYR A 48 -15.50 20.03 -1.86
CA TYR A 48 -15.28 18.82 -2.66
C TYR A 48 -13.95 18.83 -3.41
N VAL A 49 -13.55 19.99 -3.96
CA VAL A 49 -12.25 20.14 -4.62
C VAL A 49 -11.11 19.92 -3.62
N GLU A 50 -11.18 20.53 -2.44
CA GLU A 50 -10.16 20.36 -1.40
C GLU A 50 -10.08 18.91 -0.92
N GLN A 51 -11.22 18.26 -0.69
CA GLN A 51 -11.27 16.84 -0.34
C GLN A 51 -10.67 15.97 -1.44
N GLY A 52 -10.97 16.25 -2.71
CA GLY A 52 -10.41 15.53 -3.85
C GLY A 52 -8.90 15.65 -3.95
N ILE A 53 -8.34 16.83 -3.68
CA ILE A 53 -6.88 17.05 -3.65
C ILE A 53 -6.24 16.25 -2.52
N LYS A 54 -6.78 16.35 -1.29
CA LYS A 54 -6.28 15.60 -0.13
C LYS A 54 -6.33 14.10 -0.36
N GLU A 55 -7.43 13.60 -0.93
CA GLU A 55 -7.60 12.18 -1.20
C GLU A 55 -6.62 11.69 -2.28
N LYS A 56 -6.41 12.48 -3.34
CA LYS A 56 -5.38 12.20 -4.35
C LYS A 56 -4.00 12.10 -3.72
N GLU A 57 -3.63 13.06 -2.87
CA GLU A 57 -2.34 13.05 -2.17
C GLU A 57 -2.18 11.82 -1.27
N ARG A 58 -3.24 11.45 -0.54
CA ARG A 58 -3.28 10.25 0.29
C ARG A 58 -3.06 8.98 -0.53
N ILE A 59 -3.78 8.83 -1.64
CA ILE A 59 -3.66 7.66 -2.53
C ILE A 59 -2.22 7.53 -3.08
N ILE A 60 -1.63 8.64 -3.52
CA ILE A 60 -0.25 8.64 -4.05
C ILE A 60 0.75 8.28 -2.95
N ALA A 61 0.60 8.84 -1.75
CA ALA A 61 1.47 8.53 -0.61
C ALA A 61 1.38 7.03 -0.23
N GLU A 62 0.18 6.48 -0.18
CA GLU A 62 -0.05 5.06 0.10
C GLU A 62 0.55 4.15 -0.98
N ALA A 63 0.37 4.50 -2.26
CA ALA A 63 0.95 3.77 -3.37
C ALA A 63 2.49 3.75 -3.30
N ASN A 64 3.12 4.90 -3.00
CA ASN A 64 4.56 4.99 -2.83
C ASN A 64 5.06 4.15 -1.65
N ALA A 65 4.37 4.21 -0.51
CA ALA A 65 4.71 3.40 0.66
C ALA A 65 4.54 1.89 0.41
N GLN A 66 3.54 1.49 -0.38
CA GLN A 66 3.38 0.10 -0.79
C GLN A 66 4.49 -0.34 -1.76
N ALA A 67 4.82 0.49 -2.76
CA ALA A 67 5.90 0.19 -3.70
C ALA A 67 7.25 0.00 -2.99
N GLU A 68 7.57 0.87 -2.03
CA GLU A 68 8.81 0.76 -1.26
C GLU A 68 8.83 -0.51 -0.39
N ARG A 69 7.71 -0.87 0.24
CA ARG A 69 7.60 -2.14 0.98
C ARG A 69 7.81 -3.36 0.08
N ILE A 70 7.21 -3.38 -1.10
CA ILE A 70 7.41 -4.47 -2.08
C ILE A 70 8.88 -4.58 -2.47
N LYS A 71 9.54 -3.44 -2.73
CA LYS A 71 10.96 -3.40 -3.08
C LYS A 71 11.84 -3.96 -1.96
N GLN A 72 11.59 -3.57 -0.71
CA GLN A 72 12.33 -4.08 0.45
C GLN A 72 12.12 -5.58 0.64
N GLN A 73 10.88 -6.06 0.52
CA GLN A 73 10.57 -7.49 0.59
C GLN A 73 11.26 -8.28 -0.53
N ALA A 74 11.26 -7.76 -1.76
CA ALA A 74 11.94 -8.38 -2.89
C ALA A 74 13.46 -8.46 -2.66
N GLN A 75 14.07 -7.40 -2.11
CA GLN A 75 15.50 -7.41 -1.78
C GLN A 75 15.85 -8.47 -0.72
N LEU A 76 15.05 -8.58 0.34
CA LEU A 76 15.23 -9.61 1.37
C LEU A 76 15.08 -11.02 0.78
N TYR A 77 14.08 -11.22 -0.08
CA TYR A 77 13.86 -12.50 -0.75
C TYR A 77 15.04 -12.88 -1.65
N ILE A 78 15.55 -11.93 -2.44
CA ILE A 78 16.73 -12.13 -3.29
C ILE A 78 17.95 -12.51 -2.44
N GLN A 79 18.19 -11.79 -1.33
CA GLN A 79 19.32 -12.10 -0.44
C GLN A 79 19.22 -13.53 0.10
N HIS A 80 18.05 -13.92 0.60
CA HIS A 80 17.81 -15.26 1.12
C HIS A 80 18.02 -16.34 0.05
N GLU A 81 17.48 -16.16 -1.16
CA GLU A 81 17.69 -17.13 -2.24
C GLU A 81 19.15 -17.18 -2.71
N MET A 82 19.87 -16.06 -2.70
CA MET A 82 21.31 -16.06 -2.99
C MET A 82 22.11 -16.82 -1.93
N GLU A 83 21.78 -16.67 -0.64
CA GLU A 83 22.44 -17.42 0.43
C GLU A 83 22.15 -18.91 0.32
N LYS A 84 20.90 -19.27 0.04
CA LYS A 84 20.49 -20.67 -0.19
C LYS A 84 21.22 -21.28 -1.40
N ALA A 85 21.28 -20.56 -2.52
CA ALA A 85 21.99 -21.02 -3.71
C ALA A 85 23.49 -21.20 -3.45
N LYS A 86 24.12 -20.29 -2.69
CA LYS A 86 25.52 -20.43 -2.27
C LYS A 86 25.73 -21.65 -1.37
N ALA A 87 24.80 -21.94 -0.46
CA ALA A 87 24.90 -23.11 0.41
C ALA A 87 24.83 -24.42 -0.40
N ILE A 88 23.87 -24.52 -1.32
CA ILE A 88 23.72 -25.67 -2.23
C ILE A 88 25.00 -25.87 -3.05
N LEU A 89 25.52 -24.79 -3.66
CA LEU A 89 26.74 -24.89 -4.47
C LEU A 89 27.96 -25.34 -3.65
N ARG A 90 28.08 -24.90 -2.39
CA ARG A 90 29.16 -25.35 -1.50
C ARG A 90 29.06 -26.83 -1.18
N GLU A 91 27.86 -27.34 -0.95
CA GLU A 91 27.60 -28.74 -0.70
C GLU A 91 27.96 -29.59 -1.93
N GLU A 92 27.52 -29.20 -3.12
CA GLU A 92 27.84 -29.88 -4.37
C GLU A 92 29.36 -29.92 -4.64
N ILE A 93 30.07 -28.80 -4.42
CA ILE A 93 31.52 -28.73 -4.58
C ILE A 93 32.23 -29.64 -3.57
N ALA A 94 31.78 -29.66 -2.31
CA ALA A 94 32.37 -30.52 -1.29
C ALA A 94 32.18 -32.00 -1.65
N GLU A 95 30.97 -32.39 -2.06
CA GLU A 95 30.68 -33.76 -2.48
C GLU A 95 31.51 -34.17 -3.70
N ALA A 96 31.60 -33.31 -4.72
CA ALA A 96 32.42 -33.56 -5.90
C ALA A 96 33.91 -33.68 -5.56
N SER A 97 34.41 -32.87 -4.63
CA SER A 97 35.81 -32.91 -4.18
C SER A 97 36.12 -34.21 -3.44
N VAL A 98 35.22 -34.67 -2.57
CA VAL A 98 35.37 -35.97 -1.87
C VAL A 98 35.36 -37.12 -2.86
N LYS A 99 34.42 -37.13 -3.81
CA LYS A 99 34.36 -38.16 -4.87
C LYS A 99 35.64 -38.21 -5.69
N LEU A 100 36.15 -37.04 -6.11
CA LEU A 100 37.40 -36.97 -6.87
C LEU A 100 38.60 -37.46 -6.04
N ALA A 101 38.69 -37.07 -4.77
CA ALA A 101 39.74 -37.56 -3.88
C ALA A 101 39.67 -39.08 -3.68
N GLU A 102 38.47 -39.64 -3.52
CA GLU A 102 38.25 -41.09 -3.42
C GLU A 102 38.71 -41.82 -4.69
N GLU A 103 38.37 -41.30 -5.87
CA GLU A 103 38.82 -41.86 -7.16
C GLU A 103 40.34 -41.81 -7.33
N ILE A 104 40.98 -40.69 -6.96
CA ILE A 104 42.43 -40.54 -7.01
C ILE A 104 43.11 -41.52 -6.05
N LEU A 105 42.61 -41.65 -4.81
CA LEU A 105 43.15 -42.60 -3.83
C LEU A 105 43.01 -44.04 -4.32
N LYS A 106 41.83 -44.43 -4.86
CA LYS A 106 41.63 -45.77 -5.44
C LYS A 106 42.62 -46.10 -6.56
N LYS A 107 42.95 -45.11 -7.40
CA LYS A 107 43.89 -45.30 -8.53
C LYS A 107 45.35 -45.35 -8.12
N ASN A 108 45.73 -44.68 -7.03
CA ASN A 108 47.13 -44.48 -6.65
C ASN A 108 47.55 -45.23 -5.37
N ILE A 109 46.65 -45.99 -4.73
CA ILE A 109 46.97 -46.74 -3.52
C ILE A 109 47.97 -47.87 -3.84
N THR A 110 49.06 -47.93 -3.08
CA THR A 110 50.08 -48.98 -3.21
C THR A 110 49.94 -50.04 -2.10
N GLU A 111 50.58 -51.20 -2.27
CA GLU A 111 50.61 -52.23 -1.21
C GLU A 111 51.28 -51.74 0.09
N GLU A 112 52.26 -50.84 -0.01
CA GLU A 112 52.91 -50.23 1.15
C GLU A 112 51.96 -49.30 1.90
N ASP A 113 51.13 -48.53 1.18
CA ASP A 113 50.10 -47.70 1.78
C ASP A 113 49.04 -48.54 2.49
N GLN A 114 48.60 -49.66 1.91
CA GLN A 114 47.66 -50.58 2.56
C GLN A 114 48.24 -51.18 3.84
N LYS A 115 49.50 -51.63 3.82
CA LYS A 115 50.18 -52.16 5.02
C LYS A 115 50.33 -51.09 6.10
N ARG A 116 50.63 -49.84 5.72
CA ARG A 116 50.70 -48.69 6.64
C ARG A 116 49.32 -48.41 7.26
N MET A 117 48.26 -48.34 6.46
CA MET A 117 46.89 -48.13 6.93
C MET A 117 46.43 -49.21 7.93
N ILE A 118 46.75 -50.49 7.69
CA ILE A 118 46.44 -51.58 8.62
C ILE A 118 47.20 -51.40 9.95
N LYS A 119 48.49 -51.03 9.89
CA LYS A 119 49.30 -50.79 11.08
C LYS A 119 48.78 -49.61 11.89
N ASP A 120 48.39 -48.53 11.22
CA ASP A 120 47.84 -47.33 11.86
C ASP A 120 46.47 -47.61 12.50
N PHE A 121 45.59 -48.36 11.83
CA PHE A 121 44.32 -48.81 12.39
C PHE A 121 44.49 -49.68 13.65
N ILE A 122 45.44 -50.62 13.62
CA ILE A 122 45.76 -51.47 14.78
C ILE A 122 46.30 -50.61 15.94
N ASN A 123 47.12 -49.60 15.65
CA ASN A 123 47.67 -48.71 16.66
C ASN A 123 46.60 -47.78 17.27
N GLU A 124 45.68 -47.26 16.45
CA GLU A 124 44.58 -46.43 16.92
C GLU A 124 43.63 -47.21 17.84
N ILE A 125 43.28 -48.45 17.46
CA ILE A 125 42.48 -49.33 18.32
C ILE A 125 43.21 -49.65 19.62
N LYS A 126 44.51 -49.97 19.58
CA LYS A 126 45.29 -50.22 20.80
C LYS A 126 45.36 -48.99 21.69
N GLY A 127 45.54 -47.79 21.14
CA GLY A 127 45.52 -46.53 21.89
C GLY A 127 44.16 -46.24 22.53
N ARG A 128 43.05 -46.61 21.86
CA ARG A 128 41.69 -46.45 22.36
C ARG A 128 41.29 -47.49 23.43
N VAL A 129 42.01 -48.60 23.53
CA VAL A 129 41.83 -49.67 24.54
C VAL A 129 42.76 -49.48 25.75
N LEU A 130 43.75 -48.57 25.66
CA LEU A 130 44.68 -48.20 26.73
C LEU A 130 44.24 -46.93 27.51
N HIS A 131 43.01 -46.46 27.30
CA HIS A 131 42.28 -45.51 28.14
C HIS A 131 40.97 -46.16 28.58
#